data_AF-A0A7J4PQB6-F1
#
_entry.id   AF-A0A7J4PQB6-F1
#
_cell.length_a   1.000
_cell.length_b   1.000
_cell.length_c   1.000
_cell.angle_alpha   90.00
_cell.angle_beta   90.00
_cell.angle_gamma   90.00
#
_symmetry.space_group_name_H-M   'P 1'
#
loop_
_entity.id
_entity.type
_entity.pdbx_description
1 polymer ?
#
loop_
_entity_poly.entity_id
_entity_poly.type
_entity_poly.pdbx_seq_one_letter_code
_entity_poly.pdbx_strand_id
1 'polypeptide(L)'
;QRSTPGIFVRAGDLADLEVFGEGTTYYLREDGSDFRGISSAGDGTFVLGDHIGIGEEDETFLEGLDAKIVSVGPTSLHADHCIVLINNELDRREASTEMDEKIDEKETRQHEF
;
A
#
# COMPACT_ATOMS: atom_id res chain seq x y z
N GLN A 1 -3.66 -16.90 17.90
CA GLN A 1 -2.73 -17.95 18.38
C GLN A 1 -1.46 -17.93 17.54
N ARG A 2 -0.28 -17.90 18.16
CA ARG A 2 1.00 -18.00 17.43
C ARG A 2 1.23 -19.46 17.01
N SER A 3 1.52 -19.69 15.73
CA SER A 3 1.83 -21.02 15.19
C SER A 3 3.34 -21.26 15.20
N THR A 4 4.09 -20.43 14.48
CA THR A 4 5.57 -20.42 14.41
C THR A 4 6.08 -18.98 14.52
N PRO A 5 7.41 -18.74 14.68
CA PRO A 5 7.94 -17.37 14.66
C PRO A 5 7.54 -16.63 13.37
N GLY A 6 6.91 -15.46 13.53
CA GLY A 6 6.42 -14.65 12.40
C GLY A 6 5.07 -15.08 11.82
N ILE A 7 4.48 -16.21 12.25
CA ILE A 7 3.19 -16.69 11.74
C ILE A 7 2.15 -16.78 12.86
N PHE A 8 1.06 -16.05 12.67
CA PHE A 8 -0.06 -15.99 13.61
C PHE A 8 -1.34 -16.41 12.90
N VAL A 9 -2.19 -17.15 13.62
CA VAL A 9 -3.50 -17.59 13.13
C VAL A 9 -4.56 -17.03 14.06
N ARG A 10 -5.63 -16.50 13.48
CA ARG A 10 -6.79 -15.96 14.20
C ARG A 10 -8.06 -16.32 13.43
N ALA A 11 -9.13 -16.60 14.14
CA ALA A 11 -10.47 -16.66 13.57
C ALA A 11 -11.14 -15.29 13.73
N GLY A 12 -11.79 -14.81 12.67
CA GLY A 12 -12.45 -13.51 12.62
C GLY A 12 -12.58 -13.03 11.18
N ASP A 13 -13.32 -11.96 10.98
CA ASP A 13 -13.60 -11.39 9.68
C ASP A 13 -12.57 -10.31 9.31
N LEU A 14 -12.67 -9.75 8.10
CA LEU A 14 -11.79 -8.68 7.64
C LEU A 14 -11.83 -7.48 8.59
N ALA A 15 -13.03 -7.09 9.01
CA ALA A 15 -13.27 -5.95 9.90
C ALA A 15 -12.61 -6.08 11.28
N ASP A 16 -12.32 -7.31 11.71
CA ASP A 16 -11.71 -7.56 13.00
C ASP A 16 -10.17 -7.37 12.96
N LEU A 17 -9.55 -7.16 11.79
CA LEU A 17 -8.09 -7.06 11.66
C LEU A 17 -7.56 -5.73 12.19
N GLU A 18 -6.64 -5.80 13.17
CA GLU A 18 -6.05 -4.63 13.86
C GLU A 18 -5.23 -3.70 12.95
N VAL A 19 -4.88 -4.16 11.76
CA VAL A 19 -4.15 -3.37 10.75
C VAL A 19 -5.01 -2.23 10.18
N PHE A 20 -6.34 -2.34 10.31
CA PHE A 20 -7.27 -1.29 9.92
C PHE A 20 -7.42 -0.28 11.06
N GLY A 21 -7.07 0.97 10.79
CA GLY A 21 -7.06 2.07 11.77
C GLY A 21 -5.70 2.74 11.96
N GLU A 22 -4.63 2.13 11.43
CA GLU A 22 -3.31 2.74 11.35
C GLU A 22 -3.01 3.13 9.90
N GLY A 23 -2.64 4.39 9.67
CA GLY A 23 -2.26 4.88 8.35
C GLY A 23 -3.42 4.95 7.34
N THR A 24 -3.08 4.94 6.04
CA THR A 24 -4.06 4.99 4.94
C THR A 24 -4.38 3.58 4.47
N THR A 25 -5.66 3.29 4.27
CA THR A 25 -6.10 2.05 3.60
C THR A 25 -6.20 2.28 2.10
N TYR A 26 -5.53 1.43 1.32
CA TYR A 26 -5.56 1.41 -0.14
C TYR A 26 -6.27 0.15 -0.61
N TYR A 27 -7.36 0.31 -1.35
CA TYR A 27 -8.09 -0.81 -1.93
C TYR A 27 -7.73 -0.94 -3.42
N LEU A 28 -7.11 -2.06 -3.80
CA LEU A 28 -6.66 -2.28 -5.16
C LEU A 28 -7.79 -2.75 -6.05
N ARG A 29 -8.14 -1.91 -7.02
CA ARG A 29 -9.10 -2.20 -8.09
C ARG A 29 -8.68 -1.53 -9.39
N GLU A 30 -8.99 -2.18 -10.49
CA GLU A 30 -8.68 -1.72 -11.84
C GLU A 30 -9.35 -0.39 -12.23
N ASP A 31 -10.48 -0.04 -11.60
CA ASP A 31 -11.19 1.22 -11.78
C ASP A 31 -10.72 2.35 -10.86
N GLY A 32 -9.73 2.07 -10.01
CA GLY A 32 -9.10 3.05 -9.13
C GLY A 32 -8.20 4.05 -9.86
N SER A 33 -7.76 5.07 -9.11
CA SER A 33 -6.75 6.00 -9.61
C SER A 33 -5.38 5.33 -9.70
N ASP A 34 -4.59 5.64 -10.73
CA ASP A 34 -3.24 5.07 -10.87
C ASP A 34 -2.39 5.39 -9.62
N PHE A 35 -1.92 4.34 -8.95
CA PHE A 35 -1.14 4.43 -7.72
C PHE A 35 0.11 5.31 -7.87
N ARG A 36 0.69 5.37 -9.08
CA ARG A 36 1.86 6.22 -9.37
C ARG A 36 1.59 7.71 -9.21
N GLY A 37 0.34 8.15 -9.37
CA GLY A 37 -0.07 9.54 -9.19
C GLY A 37 -0.27 9.95 -7.74
N ILE A 38 -0.22 9.00 -6.79
CA ILE A 38 -0.54 9.25 -5.38
C ILE A 38 0.72 9.68 -4.65
N SER A 39 0.75 10.95 -4.24
CA SER A 39 1.90 11.62 -3.61
C SER A 39 2.24 11.11 -2.21
N SER A 40 1.33 10.41 -1.53
CA SER A 40 1.45 10.10 -0.10
C SER A 40 1.31 8.61 0.23
N ALA A 41 1.81 7.70 -0.62
CA ALA A 41 1.91 6.29 -0.22
C ALA A 41 3.10 6.10 0.73
N GLY A 42 2.94 6.59 1.96
CA GLY A 42 3.76 6.19 3.10
C GLY A 42 3.20 4.90 3.71
N ASP A 43 3.42 4.72 5.01
CA ASP A 43 2.87 3.59 5.76
C ASP A 43 1.35 3.46 5.57
N GLY A 44 0.92 2.29 5.12
CA GLY A 44 -0.47 2.04 4.79
C GLY A 44 -0.77 0.58 4.53
N THR A 45 -2.06 0.27 4.54
CA THR A 45 -2.59 -1.08 4.39
C THR A 45 -3.12 -1.25 2.99
N PHE A 46 -2.57 -2.21 2.24
CA PHE A 46 -3.03 -2.54 0.90
C PHE A 46 -3.97 -3.75 0.95
N VAL A 47 -5.20 -3.56 0.49
CA VAL A 47 -6.23 -4.60 0.41
C VAL A 47 -6.37 -5.03 -1.04
N LEU A 48 -6.23 -6.33 -1.28
CA LEU A 48 -6.34 -6.94 -2.60
C LEU A 48 -7.44 -7.99 -2.57
N GLY A 49 -8.36 -7.91 -3.52
CA GLY A 49 -9.29 -9.02 -3.79
C GLY A 49 -8.55 -10.19 -4.45
N ASP A 50 -9.11 -11.38 -4.32
CA ASP A 50 -8.69 -12.52 -5.12
C ASP A 50 -9.36 -12.48 -6.51
N HIS A 51 -9.38 -13.62 -7.21
CA HIS A 51 -10.04 -13.74 -8.51
C HIS A 51 -11.58 -13.57 -8.52
N ILE A 52 -12.24 -13.69 -7.37
CA ILE A 52 -13.69 -13.47 -7.21
C ILE A 52 -13.95 -12.01 -6.82
N GLY A 53 -13.01 -11.40 -6.11
CA GLY A 53 -13.10 -10.03 -5.61
C GLY A 53 -13.37 -9.99 -4.11
N ILE A 54 -13.77 -8.82 -3.61
CA ILE A 54 -14.16 -8.63 -2.22
C ILE A 54 -15.68 -8.68 -2.13
N GLY A 55 -16.23 -9.34 -1.12
CA GLY A 55 -17.68 -9.43 -0.93
C GLY A 55 -18.31 -8.08 -0.56
N GLU A 56 -19.61 -7.91 -0.81
CA GLU A 56 -20.33 -6.65 -0.56
C GLU A 56 -20.21 -6.16 0.90
N GLU A 57 -20.22 -7.07 1.87
CA GLU A 57 -20.08 -6.74 3.30
C GLU A 57 -18.70 -6.13 3.60
N ASP A 58 -17.64 -6.71 3.02
CA ASP A 58 -16.27 -6.23 3.18
C ASP A 58 -16.03 -4.95 2.38
N GLU A 59 -16.62 -4.80 1.19
CA GLU A 59 -16.57 -3.53 0.45
C GLU A 59 -17.22 -2.39 1.24
N THR A 60 -18.38 -2.64 1.85
CA THR A 60 -19.07 -1.67 2.72
C THR A 60 -18.19 -1.28 3.92
N PHE A 61 -17.46 -2.24 4.49
CA PHE A 61 -16.50 -1.97 5.56
C PHE A 61 -15.35 -1.09 5.06
N LEU A 62 -14.77 -1.39 3.91
CA LEU A 62 -13.67 -0.60 3.32
C LEU A 62 -14.11 0.82 2.95
N GLU A 63 -15.34 0.99 2.44
CA GLU A 63 -15.96 2.30 2.22
C GLU A 63 -16.10 3.08 3.54
N GLY A 64 -16.53 2.40 4.62
CA GLY A 64 -16.62 2.99 5.96
C GLY A 64 -15.26 3.45 6.52
N LEU A 65 -14.15 2.89 6.03
CA LEU A 65 -12.78 3.30 6.38
C LEU A 65 -12.23 4.42 5.48
N ASP A 66 -13.02 4.95 4.55
CA ASP A 66 -12.56 5.90 3.52
C ASP A 66 -11.36 5.35 2.73
N ALA A 67 -11.41 4.06 2.40
CA ALA A 67 -10.33 3.40 1.66
C ALA A 67 -10.15 4.03 0.27
N LYS A 68 -8.89 4.35 -0.07
CA LYS A 68 -8.55 4.92 -1.37
C LYS A 68 -8.53 3.83 -2.42
N ILE A 69 -9.40 3.92 -3.42
CA ILE A 69 -9.43 2.98 -4.54
C ILE A 69 -8.30 3.30 -5.52
N VAL A 70 -7.37 2.37 -5.67
CA VAL A 70 -6.14 2.55 -6.45
C VAL A 70 -5.94 1.42 -7.45
N SER A 71 -5.38 1.76 -8.61
CA SER A 71 -5.03 0.82 -9.66
C SER A 71 -3.52 0.74 -9.83
N VAL A 72 -3.01 -0.46 -10.11
CA VAL A 72 -1.59 -0.69 -10.45
C VAL A 72 -1.35 -0.79 -11.96
N GLY A 73 -2.42 -0.68 -12.77
CA GLY A 73 -2.33 -0.76 -14.22
C GLY A 73 -3.69 -0.87 -14.91
N PRO A 74 -3.71 -0.75 -16.25
CA PRO A 74 -4.95 -0.70 -17.04
C PRO A 74 -5.64 -2.07 -17.23
N THR A 75 -5.06 -3.15 -16.73
CA THR A 75 -5.55 -4.52 -16.92
C THR A 75 -5.77 -5.19 -15.59
N SER A 76 -6.76 -6.09 -15.53
CA SER A 76 -6.95 -6.98 -14.39
C SER A 76 -5.73 -7.91 -14.22
N LEU A 77 -5.20 -7.99 -13.01
CA LEU A 77 -4.01 -8.77 -12.67
C LEU A 77 -4.31 -9.72 -11.50
N HIS A 78 -3.55 -10.81 -11.44
CA HIS A 78 -3.53 -11.67 -10.27
C HIS A 78 -2.98 -10.89 -9.06
N ALA A 79 -3.51 -11.14 -7.87
CA ALA A 79 -3.11 -10.46 -6.64
C ALA A 79 -1.58 -10.49 -6.40
N ASP A 80 -0.93 -11.60 -6.71
CA ASP A 80 0.53 -11.73 -6.59
C ASP A 80 1.30 -10.71 -7.44
N HIS A 81 0.82 -10.41 -8.65
CA HIS A 81 1.44 -9.41 -9.53
C HIS A 81 1.23 -8.00 -8.99
N CYS A 82 0.07 -7.72 -8.40
CA CYS A 82 -0.21 -6.44 -7.78
C CYS A 82 0.75 -6.14 -6.62
N ILE A 83 1.04 -7.15 -5.79
CA ILE A 83 2.02 -7.03 -4.69
C ILE A 83 3.40 -6.64 -5.23
N VAL A 84 3.86 -7.30 -6.30
CA VAL A 84 5.15 -6.99 -6.93
C VAL A 84 5.19 -5.56 -7.47
N LEU A 85 4.12 -5.11 -8.13
CA LEU A 85 4.05 -3.76 -8.71
C LEU A 85 4.03 -2.67 -7.63
N ILE A 86 3.31 -2.88 -6.52
CA ILE A 86 3.30 -1.94 -5.40
C ILE A 86 4.68 -1.84 -4.78
N ASN A 87 5.29 -2.98 -4.43
CA ASN A 87 6.61 -2.98 -3.80
C ASN A 87 7.64 -2.30 -4.70
N ASN A 88 7.62 -2.58 -6.01
CA ASN A 88 8.50 -1.90 -6.96
C ASN A 88 8.29 -0.38 -6.98
N GLU A 89 7.04 0.08 -6.91
CA GLU A 89 6.75 1.51 -6.92
C GLU A 89 7.15 2.19 -5.61
N LEU A 90 6.99 1.51 -4.46
CA LEU A 90 7.48 1.98 -3.17
C LEU A 90 9.01 2.07 -3.16
N ASP A 91 9.72 1.03 -3.60
CA ASP A 91 11.19 1.02 -3.70
C ASP A 91 11.71 2.19 -4.55
N ARG A 92 11.03 2.50 -5.67
CA ARG A 92 11.40 3.62 -6.54
C ARG A 92 11.23 4.97 -5.86
N ARG A 93 10.24 5.12 -4.98
CA ARG A 93 9.99 6.36 -4.23
C ARG A 93 11.04 6.54 -3.15
N GLU A 94 11.33 5.50 -2.38
CA GLU A 94 12.38 5.52 -1.36
C GLU A 94 13.73 5.89 -1.97
N ALA A 95 14.10 5.27 -3.10
CA ALA A 95 15.33 5.60 -3.81
C ALA A 95 15.41 7.05 -4.30
N SER A 96 14.26 7.68 -4.61
CA SER A 96 14.20 9.08 -5.03
C SER A 96 14.37 10.02 -3.83
N THR A 97 13.72 9.71 -2.70
CA THR A 97 13.85 10.47 -1.45
C THR A 97 15.29 10.46 -0.92
N GLU A 98 15.98 9.31 -0.96
CA GLU A 98 17.38 9.23 -0.54
C GLU A 98 18.34 10.06 -1.41
N MET A 99 18.00 10.27 -2.69
CA MET A 99 18.83 11.09 -3.60
C MET A 99 18.66 12.58 -3.30
N ASP A 100 17.44 13.02 -3.00
CA ASP A 100 17.14 14.41 -2.66
C ASP A 100 17.84 14.82 -1.34
N GLU A 101 17.81 13.97 -0.31
CA GLU A 101 18.52 14.22 0.96
C GLU A 101 20.05 14.29 0.79
N LYS A 102 20.63 13.42 -0.07
CA LYS A 102 22.08 13.42 -0.36
C LYS A 102 22.53 14.62 -1.19
N ILE A 103 21.63 15.23 -1.99
CA ILE A 103 21.91 16.46 -2.72
C ILE A 103 21.93 17.64 -1.75
N ASP A 104 20.94 17.74 -0.86
CA ASP A 104 20.83 18.81 0.14
C ASP A 104 22.02 18.83 1.12
N GLU A 105 22.49 17.66 1.58
CA GLU A 105 23.69 17.56 2.43
C GLU A 105 24.98 18.01 1.71
N LYS A 106 25.07 17.76 0.40
CA LYS A 106 26.25 18.17 -0.40
C LYS A 106 26.24 19.67 -0.67
N GLU A 107 25.09 20.27 -0.95
CA GLU A 107 24.98 21.73 -1.12
C GLU A 107 25.29 22.46 0.19
N THR A 108 24.79 21.94 1.32
CA THR A 108 25.07 22.51 2.65
C THR A 108 26.57 22.48 2.99
N ARG A 109 27.28 21.38 2.68
CA ARG A 109 28.74 21.30 2.88
C ARG A 109 29.57 22.15 1.91
N GLN A 110 29.04 22.53 0.74
CA GLN A 110 29.77 23.39 -0.20
C GLN A 110 29.67 24.88 0.17
N HIS A 111 28.70 25.29 1.00
CA HIS A 111 28.56 26.67 1.48
C HIS A 111 29.29 26.97 2.80
N GLU A 112 29.83 25.96 3.47
CA GLU A 112 30.63 26.11 4.71
C GLU A 112 32.15 26.27 4.48
N PHE A 113 32.61 26.46 3.23
CA PHE A 113 34.03 26.71 2.89
C PHE A 113 34.25 28.04 2.16
#